data_AF-A0A2W6SC51-F1
#
_entry.id   AF-A0A2W6SC51-F1
#
_cell.length_a   1.000
_cell.length_b   1.000
_cell.length_c   1.000
_cell.angle_alpha   90.00
_cell.angle_beta   90.00
_cell.angle_gamma   90.00
#
_symmetry.space_group_name_H-M   'P 1'
#
loop_
_entity.id
_entity.type
_entity.pdbx_description
1 polymer ?
#
loop_
_entity_poly.entity_id
_entity_poly.type
_entity_poly.pdbx_seq_one_letter_code
_entity_poly.pdbx_strand_id
1 'polypeptide(L)'
;MVNAGFSRNSAGSTLYSRQPGWFNTTGTYRSLQCNQNGCWFNGNNSVSHDSKWMNNSWDGCVEEQGTSNSITSTASTIPTNAFDMRYDTIPSSAPTQWTVADPAQVGQSQYACPKSMLELQQLDATTFNNYFSFNSGFVANGGTYLDIGLLWAARLLSPTGNWASDNPATFNSFPISRYVIFMTDGFMDTGNTGYGAYAQEYSWRRVASDGNSTTSNTNHTARWLLTCAAIKNMTNTKIYTVSFGAASGLTPDMISCSSGGQNEYAFAAANASDLNDVFRDIGENIGSLRLTQ
;
A
#
# COMPACT_ATOMS: atom_id res chain seq x y z
N MET A 1 3.25 -3.03 6.46
CA MET A 1 3.23 -3.95 5.30
C MET A 1 1.84 -3.93 4.69
N VAL A 2 1.56 -4.84 3.75
CA VAL A 2 0.24 -5.11 3.18
C VAL A 2 -0.07 -6.60 3.24
N ASN A 3 -1.34 -6.96 3.47
CA ASN A 3 -1.78 -8.35 3.54
C ASN A 3 -2.48 -8.77 2.24
N ALA A 4 -1.69 -8.75 1.16
CA ALA A 4 -2.18 -9.06 -0.17
C ALA A 4 -2.37 -10.56 -0.40
N GLY A 5 -1.55 -11.41 0.24
CA GLY A 5 -1.65 -12.87 0.11
C GLY A 5 -3.03 -13.39 0.49
N PHE A 6 -3.62 -12.83 1.56
CA PHE A 6 -4.96 -13.19 2.03
C PHE A 6 -6.06 -12.25 1.56
N SER A 7 -5.78 -11.34 0.62
CA SER A 7 -6.82 -10.55 -0.03
C SER A 7 -7.89 -11.46 -0.64
N ARG A 8 -9.17 -11.14 -0.47
CA ARG A 8 -10.27 -12.01 -0.92
C ARG A 8 -11.10 -11.35 -2.01
N ASN A 9 -11.38 -12.12 -3.05
CA ASN A 9 -12.38 -11.76 -4.06
C ASN A 9 -13.81 -12.02 -3.57
N SER A 10 -14.78 -11.74 -4.43
CA SER A 10 -16.21 -11.99 -4.19
C SER A 10 -16.56 -13.46 -3.93
N ALA A 11 -15.72 -14.41 -4.37
CA ALA A 11 -15.89 -15.84 -4.08
C ALA A 11 -15.26 -16.27 -2.73
N GLY A 12 -14.64 -15.35 -1.99
CA GLY A 12 -13.97 -15.61 -0.71
C GLY A 12 -12.60 -16.29 -0.83
N SER A 13 -12.14 -16.61 -2.04
CA SER A 13 -10.81 -17.18 -2.28
C SER A 13 -9.71 -16.14 -2.13
N THR A 14 -8.58 -16.53 -1.53
CA THR A 14 -7.45 -15.63 -1.34
C THR A 14 -6.71 -15.35 -2.64
N LEU A 15 -6.00 -14.22 -2.71
CA LEU A 15 -5.16 -13.92 -3.86
C LEU A 15 -4.08 -14.97 -4.06
N TYR A 16 -3.44 -15.43 -2.98
CA TYR A 16 -2.44 -16.49 -3.06
C TYR A 16 -3.01 -17.80 -3.61
N SER A 17 -4.23 -18.20 -3.24
CA SER A 17 -4.80 -19.45 -3.74
C SER A 17 -5.11 -19.39 -5.25
N ARG A 18 -5.47 -18.21 -5.75
CA ARG A 18 -5.75 -17.99 -7.19
C ARG A 18 -4.49 -17.74 -8.00
N GLN A 19 -3.51 -17.06 -7.42
CA GLN A 19 -2.31 -16.55 -8.10
C GLN A 19 -1.03 -16.87 -7.31
N PRO A 20 -0.73 -18.14 -7.02
CA PRO A 20 0.45 -18.48 -6.20
C PRO A 20 1.76 -18.04 -6.87
N GLY A 21 1.79 -18.00 -8.20
CA GLY A 21 2.95 -17.53 -8.98
C GLY A 21 3.26 -16.04 -8.84
N TRP A 22 2.40 -15.26 -8.18
CA TRP A 22 2.67 -13.85 -7.88
C TRP A 22 3.52 -13.64 -6.64
N PHE A 23 3.70 -14.70 -5.86
CA PHE A 23 4.38 -14.65 -4.58
C PHE A 23 5.67 -15.45 -4.69
N ASN A 24 6.77 -14.82 -4.32
CA ASN A 24 8.03 -15.52 -4.12
C ASN A 24 7.95 -16.21 -2.76
N THR A 25 7.71 -17.51 -2.81
CA THR A 25 7.57 -18.39 -1.65
C THR A 25 8.91 -18.84 -1.09
N THR A 26 10.00 -18.44 -1.76
CA THR A 26 11.36 -18.57 -1.26
C THR A 26 11.87 -17.18 -0.89
N GLY A 27 12.66 -17.07 0.17
CA GLY A 27 13.08 -15.75 0.63
C GLY A 27 14.33 -15.85 1.49
N THR A 28 15.10 -14.78 1.47
CA THR A 28 16.27 -14.61 2.32
C THR A 28 15.98 -13.47 3.28
N TYR A 29 16.00 -13.75 4.58
CA TYR A 29 15.68 -12.80 5.66
C TYR A 29 16.90 -12.62 6.54
N ARG A 30 16.95 -11.55 7.35
CA ARG A 30 18.06 -11.37 8.30
C ARG A 30 17.93 -12.38 9.43
N SER A 31 19.04 -13.03 9.75
CA SER A 31 19.07 -14.02 10.82
C SER A 31 18.98 -13.37 12.18
N LEU A 32 18.00 -13.80 12.96
CA LEU A 32 17.88 -13.45 14.37
C LEU A 32 18.53 -14.48 15.29
N GLN A 33 19.27 -13.95 16.26
CA GLN A 33 19.75 -14.71 17.40
C GLN A 33 19.03 -14.23 18.65
N CYS A 34 18.41 -15.16 19.36
CA CYS A 34 17.73 -14.90 20.61
C CYS A 34 18.45 -15.61 21.75
N ASN A 35 18.57 -14.93 22.89
CA ASN A 35 18.91 -15.55 24.17
C ASN A 35 17.97 -15.01 25.26
N GLN A 36 18.23 -15.38 26.51
CA GLN A 36 17.45 -14.94 27.67
C GLN A 36 17.38 -13.41 27.88
N ASN A 37 18.26 -12.64 27.23
CA ASN A 37 18.34 -11.18 27.34
C ASN A 37 17.70 -10.45 26.14
N GLY A 38 17.16 -11.18 25.16
CA GLY A 38 16.49 -10.61 23.98
C GLY A 38 16.96 -11.21 22.66
N CYS A 39 16.51 -10.63 21.56
CA CYS A 39 16.90 -11.02 20.21
C CYS A 39 17.61 -9.87 19.48
N TRP A 40 18.67 -10.19 18.75
CA TRP A 40 19.40 -9.24 17.90
C TRP A 40 19.68 -9.86 16.54
N PHE A 41 19.87 -8.99 15.54
CA PHE A 41 20.33 -9.43 14.23
C PHE A 41 21.80 -9.84 14.31
N ASN A 42 22.12 -11.04 13.82
CA ASN A 42 23.47 -11.53 13.81
C ASN A 42 24.25 -10.97 12.61
N GLY A 43 24.69 -9.72 12.72
CA GLY A 43 25.47 -9.05 11.67
C GLY A 43 24.78 -9.12 10.30
N ASN A 44 25.55 -9.49 9.26
CA ASN A 44 25.04 -9.65 7.90
C ASN A 44 24.48 -11.05 7.59
N ASN A 45 24.31 -11.93 8.58
CA ASN A 45 23.85 -13.29 8.34
C ASN A 45 22.37 -13.30 7.92
N SER A 46 22.03 -14.28 7.08
CA SER A 46 20.69 -14.45 6.56
C SER A 46 20.18 -15.87 6.70
N VAL A 47 18.88 -16.02 6.92
CA VAL A 47 18.17 -17.30 6.85
C VAL A 47 17.48 -17.37 5.50
N SER A 48 17.57 -18.51 4.83
CA SER A 48 16.84 -18.76 3.59
C SER A 48 15.75 -19.80 3.82
N HIS A 49 14.57 -19.53 3.30
CA HIS A 49 13.42 -20.41 3.38
C HIS A 49 13.09 -21.02 2.01
N ASP A 50 12.76 -22.31 2.02
CA ASP A 50 12.15 -22.99 0.88
C ASP A 50 10.62 -22.80 0.92
N SER A 51 9.95 -23.25 -0.14
CA SER A 51 8.49 -23.07 -0.28
C SER A 51 7.66 -23.83 0.76
N LYS A 52 8.24 -24.79 1.51
CA LYS A 52 7.49 -25.57 2.51
C LYS A 52 7.34 -24.82 3.84
N TRP A 53 8.23 -23.87 4.12
CA TRP A 53 8.25 -23.13 5.37
C TRP A 53 6.96 -22.31 5.62
N MET A 54 6.37 -21.73 4.57
CA MET A 54 5.23 -20.81 4.69
C MET A 54 3.97 -21.43 5.31
N ASN A 55 3.77 -22.75 5.14
CA ASN A 55 2.49 -23.41 5.42
C ASN A 55 2.04 -23.31 6.89
N ASN A 56 2.91 -22.93 7.82
CA ASN A 56 2.59 -22.82 9.24
C ASN A 56 2.83 -21.43 9.85
N SER A 57 3.45 -20.49 9.12
CA SER A 57 3.95 -19.24 9.69
C SER A 57 3.47 -17.99 8.95
N TRP A 58 2.99 -18.12 7.72
CA TRP A 58 2.65 -16.96 6.91
C TRP A 58 1.25 -16.42 7.24
N ASP A 59 1.19 -15.14 7.57
CA ASP A 59 -0.02 -14.39 7.94
C ASP A 59 -0.64 -13.62 6.74
N GLY A 60 -0.15 -13.89 5.53
CA GLY A 60 -0.60 -13.29 4.27
C GLY A 60 0.12 -11.98 3.92
N CYS A 61 0.95 -11.45 4.80
CA CYS A 61 1.69 -10.22 4.54
C CYS A 61 2.85 -10.39 3.58
N VAL A 62 3.12 -9.35 2.80
CA VAL A 62 4.19 -9.36 1.82
C VAL A 62 5.14 -8.18 1.97
N GLU A 63 6.38 -8.43 1.58
CA GLU A 63 7.31 -7.41 1.15
C GLU A 63 7.07 -7.06 -0.32
N GLU A 64 7.39 -5.82 -0.67
CA GLU A 64 7.30 -5.30 -2.03
C GLU A 64 8.21 -6.06 -2.99
N GLN A 65 7.93 -5.89 -4.28
CA GLN A 65 8.76 -6.41 -5.37
C GLN A 65 10.14 -5.73 -5.38
N GLY A 66 11.02 -6.12 -6.29
CA GLY A 66 12.37 -5.56 -6.40
C GLY A 66 12.37 -4.03 -6.46
N THR A 67 13.18 -3.39 -5.60
CA THR A 67 13.19 -1.93 -5.44
C THR A 67 14.42 -1.28 -6.06
N SER A 68 14.35 0.04 -6.26
CA SER A 68 15.52 0.88 -6.49
C SER A 68 15.65 1.96 -5.42
N ASN A 69 16.85 2.12 -4.86
CA ASN A 69 17.18 3.23 -3.95
C ASN A 69 17.61 4.51 -4.68
N SER A 70 17.52 4.53 -6.02
CA SER A 70 17.79 5.72 -6.83
C SER A 70 16.59 6.67 -6.96
N ILE A 71 15.42 6.30 -6.42
CA ILE A 71 14.26 7.20 -6.35
C ILE A 71 14.45 8.11 -5.14
N THR A 72 14.94 9.32 -5.39
CA THR A 72 15.17 10.37 -4.39
C THR A 72 14.22 11.54 -4.60
N SER A 73 14.30 12.58 -3.76
CA SER A 73 13.46 13.79 -3.87
C SER A 73 13.50 14.51 -5.22
N THR A 74 14.54 14.28 -6.03
CA THR A 74 14.69 14.89 -7.36
C THR A 74 14.24 13.97 -8.50
N ALA A 75 13.78 12.75 -8.19
CA ALA A 75 13.33 11.80 -9.20
C ALA A 75 12.05 12.28 -9.88
N SER A 76 12.08 12.41 -11.20
CA SER A 76 10.92 12.74 -12.04
C SER A 76 10.41 11.55 -12.85
N THR A 77 11.13 10.43 -12.83
CA THR A 77 10.79 9.20 -13.56
C THR A 77 11.06 7.98 -12.69
N ILE A 78 10.39 6.88 -13.01
CA ILE A 78 10.53 5.63 -12.27
C ILE A 78 11.61 4.76 -12.95
N PRO A 79 12.74 4.46 -12.30
CA PRO A 79 13.79 3.59 -12.82
C PRO A 79 13.26 2.24 -13.30
N THR A 80 13.88 1.66 -14.33
CA THR A 80 13.45 0.38 -14.94
C THR A 80 13.56 -0.82 -14.00
N ASN A 81 14.47 -0.76 -13.03
CA ASN A 81 14.68 -1.79 -12.02
C ASN A 81 13.85 -1.59 -10.74
N ALA A 82 13.06 -0.52 -10.64
CA ALA A 82 12.09 -0.33 -9.55
C ALA A 82 10.78 -1.07 -9.90
N PHE A 83 10.82 -2.40 -9.77
CA PHE A 83 9.69 -3.30 -10.08
C PHE A 83 8.51 -3.09 -9.14
N ASP A 84 8.77 -2.78 -7.87
CA ASP A 84 7.76 -2.33 -6.91
C ASP A 84 6.87 -1.22 -7.48
N MET A 85 7.46 -0.24 -8.15
CA MET A 85 6.76 0.90 -8.73
C MET A 85 6.10 0.60 -10.10
N ARG A 86 6.16 -0.65 -10.58
CA ARG A 86 5.51 -1.11 -11.82
C ARG A 86 4.14 -1.74 -11.50
N TYR A 87 3.15 -0.88 -11.28
CA TYR A 87 1.79 -1.28 -10.88
C TYR A 87 1.03 -2.15 -11.92
N ASP A 88 1.53 -2.24 -13.15
CA ASP A 88 0.92 -3.01 -14.25
C ASP A 88 1.65 -4.31 -14.61
N THR A 89 2.77 -4.61 -13.94
CA THR A 89 3.58 -5.77 -14.32
C THR A 89 3.04 -7.03 -13.66
N ILE A 90 2.57 -7.96 -14.48
CA ILE A 90 2.21 -9.30 -14.01
C ILE A 90 3.47 -10.04 -13.53
N PRO A 91 3.49 -10.49 -12.26
CA PRO A 91 4.63 -11.23 -11.72
C PRO A 91 4.94 -12.49 -12.53
N SER A 92 6.21 -12.66 -12.89
CA SER A 92 6.70 -13.79 -13.69
C SER A 92 8.10 -14.27 -13.31
N SER A 93 8.79 -13.52 -12.45
CA SER A 93 10.15 -13.80 -11.97
C SER A 93 10.36 -13.21 -10.58
N ALA A 94 11.40 -13.65 -9.87
CA ALA A 94 11.66 -13.24 -8.48
C ALA A 94 11.65 -11.70 -8.26
N PRO A 95 12.24 -10.84 -9.12
CA PRO A 95 12.18 -9.39 -8.93
C PRO A 95 10.78 -8.78 -9.08
N THR A 96 9.88 -9.46 -9.79
CA THR A 96 8.49 -9.01 -10.02
C THR A 96 7.48 -9.68 -9.09
N GLN A 97 7.92 -10.66 -8.30
CA GLN A 97 7.06 -11.33 -7.33
C GLN A 97 7.14 -10.60 -5.99
N TRP A 98 6.02 -10.55 -5.28
CA TRP A 98 6.03 -10.13 -3.88
C TRP A 98 6.67 -11.21 -3.03
N THR A 99 7.68 -10.86 -2.25
CA THR A 99 8.27 -11.83 -1.31
C THR A 99 7.35 -11.91 -0.09
N VAL A 100 7.02 -13.12 0.36
CA VAL A 100 6.21 -13.26 1.58
C VAL A 100 6.95 -12.67 2.78
N ALA A 101 6.24 -12.10 3.75
CA ALA A 101 6.87 -11.63 4.97
C ALA A 101 7.23 -12.83 5.86
N ASP A 102 8.29 -12.68 6.66
CA ASP A 102 8.68 -13.64 7.70
C ASP A 102 8.53 -13.04 9.10
N PRO A 103 7.36 -13.21 9.74
CA PRO A 103 7.13 -12.73 11.10
C PRO A 103 8.12 -13.29 12.13
N ALA A 104 8.68 -14.49 11.91
CA ALA A 104 9.64 -15.09 12.82
C ALA A 104 11.02 -14.42 12.73
N GLN A 105 11.32 -13.75 11.61
CA GLN A 105 12.57 -13.01 11.40
C GLN A 105 12.42 -11.49 11.64
N VAL A 106 11.40 -11.07 12.38
CA VAL A 106 11.22 -9.68 12.84
C VAL A 106 12.14 -9.32 14.00
N GLY A 107 12.29 -10.24 14.96
CA GLY A 107 13.08 -10.00 16.16
C GLY A 107 12.38 -9.08 17.15
N GLN A 108 13.10 -8.06 17.64
CA GLN A 108 12.54 -7.03 18.53
C GLN A 108 11.98 -5.82 17.76
N SER A 109 12.03 -5.85 16.42
CA SER A 109 11.48 -4.77 15.60
C SER A 109 9.96 -4.74 15.67
N GLN A 110 9.38 -3.57 15.41
CA GLN A 110 7.93 -3.48 15.17
C GLN A 110 7.57 -4.27 13.90
N TYR A 111 6.49 -5.04 13.96
CA TYR A 111 5.86 -5.72 12.84
C TYR A 111 4.36 -5.49 12.88
N ALA A 112 3.78 -5.10 11.75
CA ALA A 112 2.35 -4.85 11.63
C ALA A 112 1.84 -5.39 10.30
N CYS A 113 1.15 -6.54 10.38
CA CYS A 113 0.41 -7.08 9.25
C CYS A 113 -1.03 -6.55 9.30
N PRO A 114 -1.42 -5.63 8.40
CA PRO A 114 -2.78 -5.09 8.41
C PRO A 114 -3.80 -6.18 8.05
N LYS A 115 -5.07 -5.89 8.31
CA LYS A 115 -6.18 -6.70 7.82
C LYS A 115 -6.08 -6.89 6.30
N SER A 116 -6.34 -8.12 5.84
CA SER A 116 -6.40 -8.45 4.42
C SER A 116 -7.41 -7.58 3.68
N MET A 117 -7.02 -7.02 2.53
CA MET A 117 -7.91 -6.19 1.73
C MET A 117 -9.05 -7.03 1.12
N LEU A 118 -10.25 -6.45 1.05
CA LEU A 118 -11.31 -6.97 0.18
C LEU A 118 -11.11 -6.42 -1.23
N GLU A 119 -11.05 -7.31 -2.22
CA GLU A 119 -11.10 -6.90 -3.62
C GLU A 119 -12.51 -6.42 -3.97
N LEU A 120 -12.63 -5.75 -5.12
CA LEU A 120 -13.89 -5.14 -5.57
C LEU A 120 -15.03 -6.18 -5.56
N GLN A 121 -15.99 -5.97 -4.69
CA GLN A 121 -17.16 -6.82 -4.53
C GLN A 121 -18.32 -6.04 -3.93
N GLN A 122 -19.54 -6.52 -4.16
CA GLN A 122 -20.70 -5.97 -3.49
C GLN A 122 -20.70 -6.37 -2.01
N LEU A 123 -20.90 -5.40 -1.13
CA LEU A 123 -21.03 -5.60 0.31
C LEU A 123 -22.40 -5.08 0.76
N ASP A 124 -23.06 -5.83 1.64
CA ASP A 124 -24.17 -5.27 2.42
C ASP A 124 -23.65 -4.43 3.59
N ALA A 125 -24.54 -3.66 4.22
CA ALA A 125 -24.18 -2.75 5.31
C ALA A 125 -23.57 -3.50 6.51
N THR A 126 -24.05 -4.70 6.81
CA THR A 126 -23.55 -5.52 7.92
C THR A 126 -22.11 -5.96 7.67
N THR A 127 -21.83 -6.49 6.49
CA THR A 127 -20.51 -6.95 6.07
C THR A 127 -19.53 -5.80 6.01
N PHE A 128 -19.95 -4.65 5.47
CA PHE A 128 -19.16 -3.42 5.46
C PHE A 128 -18.78 -2.98 6.88
N ASN A 129 -19.74 -2.81 7.77
CA ASN A 129 -19.50 -2.38 9.16
C ASN A 129 -18.62 -3.37 9.92
N ASN A 130 -18.87 -4.67 9.76
CA ASN A 130 -18.05 -5.70 10.38
C ASN A 130 -16.61 -5.65 9.86
N TYR A 131 -16.42 -5.47 8.55
CA TYR A 131 -15.08 -5.39 7.95
C TYR A 131 -14.24 -4.25 8.57
N PHE A 132 -14.81 -3.06 8.73
CA PHE A 132 -14.10 -1.90 9.29
C PHE A 132 -14.08 -1.84 10.83
N SER A 133 -14.69 -2.80 11.52
CA SER A 133 -14.68 -2.83 12.98
C SER A 133 -13.31 -3.20 13.55
N PHE A 134 -12.96 -2.57 14.68
CA PHE A 134 -11.75 -2.89 15.46
C PHE A 134 -11.70 -4.38 15.84
N ASN A 135 -12.84 -4.93 16.29
CA ASN A 135 -12.96 -6.34 16.72
C ASN A 135 -12.71 -7.34 15.59
N SER A 136 -12.81 -6.90 14.34
CA SER A 136 -12.51 -7.73 13.17
C SER A 136 -11.07 -7.50 12.66
N GLY A 137 -10.21 -6.86 13.45
CA GLY A 137 -8.79 -6.65 13.14
C GLY A 137 -8.49 -5.41 12.28
N PHE A 138 -9.46 -4.51 12.05
CA PHE A 138 -9.21 -3.23 11.39
C PHE A 138 -8.58 -2.24 12.38
N VAL A 139 -7.30 -2.47 12.69
CA VAL A 139 -6.54 -1.75 13.70
C VAL A 139 -5.34 -1.09 13.04
N ALA A 140 -5.18 0.21 13.24
CA ALA A 140 -3.98 0.93 12.81
C ALA A 140 -2.80 0.57 13.72
N ASN A 141 -1.70 0.09 13.11
CA ASN A 141 -0.44 -0.23 13.77
C ASN A 141 0.70 -0.10 12.74
N GLY A 142 1.90 0.24 13.19
CA GLY A 142 3.06 0.46 12.33
C GLY A 142 3.33 1.94 12.07
N GLY A 143 4.26 2.20 11.16
CA GLY A 143 4.55 3.54 10.62
C GLY A 143 3.62 3.94 9.48
N THR A 144 3.78 5.18 9.03
CA THR A 144 2.99 5.82 7.97
C THR A 144 3.72 5.76 6.64
N TYR A 145 3.34 4.80 5.79
CA TYR A 145 3.84 4.63 4.42
C TYR A 145 2.80 5.14 3.41
N LEU A 146 2.85 6.44 3.09
CA LEU A 146 1.87 7.06 2.19
C LEU A 146 1.97 6.51 0.75
N ASP A 147 3.18 6.14 0.34
CA ASP A 147 3.46 5.54 -0.97
C ASP A 147 2.82 4.16 -1.12
N ILE A 148 2.92 3.30 -0.10
CA ILE A 148 2.40 1.92 -0.15
C ILE A 148 0.89 1.91 -0.36
N GLY A 149 0.12 2.73 0.38
CA GLY A 149 -1.33 2.79 0.20
C GLY A 149 -1.72 3.15 -1.24
N LEU A 150 -1.07 4.17 -1.81
CA LEU A 150 -1.30 4.59 -3.19
C LEU A 150 -0.80 3.56 -4.20
N LEU A 151 0.32 2.89 -3.94
CA LEU A 151 0.89 1.90 -4.84
C LEU A 151 -0.07 0.71 -5.02
N TRP A 152 -0.70 0.27 -3.94
CA TRP A 152 -1.74 -0.75 -3.99
C TRP A 152 -3.02 -0.25 -4.66
N ALA A 153 -3.40 1.02 -4.46
CA ALA A 153 -4.49 1.62 -5.21
C ALA A 153 -4.20 1.63 -6.73
N ALA A 154 -2.97 1.97 -7.15
CA ALA A 154 -2.57 1.95 -8.55
C ALA A 154 -2.69 0.54 -9.16
N ARG A 155 -2.24 -0.49 -8.43
CA ARG A 155 -2.35 -1.89 -8.86
C ARG A 155 -3.80 -2.34 -9.00
N LEU A 156 -4.64 -2.02 -8.01
CA LEU A 156 -6.05 -2.37 -7.99
C LEU A 156 -6.88 -1.64 -9.06
N LEU A 157 -6.46 -0.44 -9.48
CA LEU A 157 -7.20 0.37 -10.47
C LEU A 157 -6.70 0.21 -11.90
N SER A 158 -5.57 -0.47 -12.08
CA SER A 158 -4.98 -0.63 -13.40
C SER A 158 -5.86 -1.48 -14.32
N PRO A 159 -6.24 -0.97 -15.51
CA PRO A 159 -6.95 -1.75 -16.52
C PRO A 159 -6.05 -2.74 -17.27
N THR A 160 -4.73 -2.63 -17.11
CA THR A 160 -3.71 -3.42 -17.83
C THR A 160 -2.86 -4.28 -16.90
N GLY A 161 -3.08 -4.18 -15.59
CA GLY A 161 -2.30 -4.86 -14.56
C GLY A 161 -2.97 -6.10 -13.98
N ASN A 162 -2.54 -6.44 -12.77
CA ASN A 162 -2.93 -7.65 -12.03
C ASN A 162 -4.46 -7.82 -11.87
N TRP A 163 -5.21 -6.73 -11.69
CA TRP A 163 -6.67 -6.74 -11.54
C TRP A 163 -7.41 -6.27 -12.80
N ALA A 164 -6.80 -6.41 -13.98
CA ALA A 164 -7.42 -5.97 -15.25
C ALA A 164 -8.83 -6.54 -15.46
N SER A 165 -9.08 -7.80 -15.05
CA SER A 165 -10.40 -8.43 -15.16
C SER A 165 -11.48 -7.73 -14.33
N ASP A 166 -11.09 -7.08 -13.23
CA ASP A 166 -11.99 -6.34 -12.34
C ASP A 166 -12.04 -4.85 -12.69
N ASN A 167 -11.32 -4.42 -13.73
CA ASN A 167 -11.22 -3.04 -14.18
C ASN A 167 -11.67 -2.84 -15.64
N PRO A 168 -12.90 -3.26 -16.02
CA PRO A 168 -13.37 -3.06 -17.38
C PRO A 168 -13.47 -1.57 -17.75
N ALA A 169 -13.42 -1.26 -19.05
CA ALA A 169 -13.62 0.10 -19.52
C ALA A 169 -15.07 0.58 -19.31
N THR A 170 -16.03 -0.37 -19.33
CA THR A 170 -17.46 -0.11 -19.24
C THR A 170 -18.17 -1.08 -18.30
N PHE A 171 -19.22 -0.62 -17.64
CA PHE A 171 -20.16 -1.44 -16.88
C PHE A 171 -21.60 -1.09 -17.31
N ASN A 172 -22.40 -2.08 -17.70
CA ASN A 172 -23.74 -1.88 -18.27
C ASN A 172 -23.78 -0.85 -19.42
N SER A 173 -22.78 -0.87 -20.30
CA SER A 173 -22.58 0.08 -21.42
C SER A 173 -22.19 1.51 -21.04
N PHE A 174 -21.98 1.82 -19.76
CA PHE A 174 -21.50 3.12 -19.31
C PHE A 174 -19.99 3.09 -19.04
N PRO A 175 -19.22 4.12 -19.43
CA PRO A 175 -17.82 4.26 -19.03
C PRO A 175 -17.65 4.24 -17.51
N ILE A 176 -16.58 3.62 -17.04
CA ILE A 176 -16.26 3.60 -15.60
C ILE A 176 -15.34 4.76 -15.24
N SER A 177 -15.78 5.56 -14.26
CA SER A 177 -14.92 6.49 -13.51
C SER A 177 -14.39 5.81 -12.26
N ARG A 178 -13.10 6.03 -11.96
CA ARG A 178 -12.38 5.45 -10.82
C ARG A 178 -11.96 6.56 -9.88
N TYR A 179 -12.09 6.32 -8.58
CA TYR A 179 -11.76 7.31 -7.56
C TYR A 179 -10.94 6.67 -6.45
N VAL A 180 -9.80 7.28 -6.13
CA VAL A 180 -9.07 7.02 -4.89
C VAL A 180 -9.45 8.09 -3.90
N ILE A 181 -9.90 7.71 -2.71
CA ILE A 181 -10.07 8.64 -1.59
C ILE A 181 -8.96 8.34 -0.59
N PHE A 182 -7.96 9.20 -0.53
CA PHE A 182 -6.76 9.01 0.27
C PHE A 182 -6.76 9.89 1.50
N MET A 183 -6.92 9.28 2.67
CA MET A 183 -6.98 9.98 3.96
C MET A 183 -5.69 9.78 4.74
N THR A 184 -5.11 10.87 5.24
CA THR A 184 -3.85 10.89 6.02
C THR A 184 -3.76 12.18 6.84
N ASP A 185 -2.82 12.30 7.77
CA ASP A 185 -2.43 13.57 8.39
C ASP A 185 -1.33 14.31 7.60
N GLY A 186 -0.83 13.70 6.52
CA GLY A 186 0.16 14.26 5.61
C GLY A 186 1.62 13.98 5.99
N PHE A 187 1.88 13.27 7.09
CA PHE A 187 3.23 13.00 7.58
C PHE A 187 3.73 11.61 7.17
N MET A 188 4.82 11.58 6.40
CA MET A 188 5.56 10.35 6.15
C MET A 188 6.39 9.97 7.37
N ASP A 189 6.16 8.77 7.93
CA ASP A 189 6.95 8.24 9.03
C ASP A 189 7.12 6.73 8.91
N THR A 190 8.10 6.31 8.12
CA THR A 190 8.31 4.88 7.84
C THR A 190 9.08 4.16 8.94
N GLY A 191 9.77 4.91 9.80
CA GLY A 191 10.89 4.42 10.60
C GLY A 191 11.99 3.81 9.72
N ASN A 192 13.00 3.20 10.35
CA ASN A 192 14.01 2.40 9.64
C ASN A 192 14.35 1.05 10.30
N THR A 193 13.93 0.83 11.55
CA THR A 193 14.19 -0.44 12.27
C THR A 193 13.01 -1.41 12.22
N GLY A 194 11.79 -0.93 11.97
CA GLY A 194 10.59 -1.76 11.83
C GLY A 194 10.64 -2.67 10.61
N TYR A 195 10.04 -3.85 10.70
CA TYR A 195 9.84 -4.72 9.55
C TYR A 195 8.58 -4.25 8.80
N GLY A 196 8.82 -3.49 7.73
CA GLY A 196 7.79 -2.90 6.89
C GLY A 196 7.63 -3.60 5.53
N ALA A 197 6.91 -2.93 4.62
CA ALA A 197 6.70 -3.41 3.26
C ALA A 197 8.00 -3.55 2.46
N TYR A 198 9.09 -2.91 2.91
CA TYR A 198 10.40 -2.95 2.28
C TYR A 198 11.45 -3.59 3.21
N ALA A 199 11.05 -4.56 4.02
CA ALA A 199 11.86 -5.15 5.10
C ALA A 199 12.31 -4.10 6.15
N GLN A 200 13.38 -4.37 6.91
CA GLN A 200 13.98 -3.39 7.82
C GLN A 200 14.97 -2.47 7.09
N GLU A 201 14.56 -1.24 6.81
CA GLU A 201 15.32 -0.28 5.99
C GLU A 201 16.76 -0.05 6.47
N TYR A 202 16.99 0.01 7.79
CA TYR A 202 18.32 0.19 8.39
C TYR A 202 19.35 -0.83 7.89
N SER A 203 18.92 -2.08 7.68
CA SER A 203 19.79 -3.20 7.32
C SER A 203 19.69 -3.59 5.84
N TRP A 204 18.53 -3.40 5.23
CA TRP A 204 18.23 -3.83 3.87
C TRP A 204 18.42 -2.74 2.83
N ARG A 205 18.24 -1.47 3.21
CA ARG A 205 18.52 -0.31 2.35
C ARG A 205 17.79 -0.35 1.02
N ARG A 206 16.55 -0.87 1.03
CA ARG A 206 15.75 -1.12 -0.16
C ARG A 206 15.25 0.18 -0.77
N VAL A 207 15.11 1.23 0.04
CA VAL A 207 14.59 2.54 -0.39
C VAL A 207 15.64 3.64 -0.24
N ALA A 208 16.43 3.64 0.84
CA ALA A 208 17.47 4.60 1.16
C ALA A 208 18.85 3.93 1.21
N SER A 209 19.78 4.41 0.38
CA SER A 209 21.13 3.82 0.27
C SER A 209 21.97 3.83 1.55
N ASP A 210 21.61 4.68 2.52
CA ASP A 210 22.24 4.83 3.83
C ASP A 210 21.47 4.12 4.97
N GLY A 211 20.25 3.62 4.70
CA GLY A 211 19.34 3.03 5.71
C GLY A 211 18.85 4.04 6.75
N ASN A 212 19.00 5.35 6.51
CA ASN A 212 18.59 6.39 7.44
C ASN A 212 17.08 6.67 7.31
N SER A 213 16.38 6.87 8.43
CA SER A 213 14.94 7.14 8.42
C SER A 213 14.55 8.45 7.73
N THR A 214 15.35 9.51 7.84
CA THR A 214 15.10 10.79 7.16
C THR A 214 15.24 10.66 5.64
N THR A 215 16.29 9.98 5.18
CA THR A 215 16.48 9.67 3.75
C THR A 215 15.37 8.74 3.25
N SER A 216 14.98 7.74 4.05
CA SER A 216 13.86 6.84 3.76
C SER A 216 12.56 7.61 3.57
N ASN A 217 12.15 8.45 4.54
CA ASN A 217 10.94 9.25 4.45
C ASN A 217 10.94 10.14 3.19
N THR A 218 12.09 10.77 2.89
CA THR A 218 12.24 11.60 1.69
C THR A 218 12.03 10.80 0.39
N ASN A 219 12.62 9.61 0.31
CA ASN A 219 12.50 8.73 -0.84
C ASN A 219 11.09 8.15 -0.98
N HIS A 220 10.43 7.79 0.14
CA HIS A 220 9.03 7.39 0.14
C HIS A 220 8.11 8.53 -0.30
N THR A 221 8.36 9.79 0.09
CA THR A 221 7.58 10.93 -0.41
C THR A 221 7.72 11.08 -1.93
N ALA A 222 8.92 10.93 -2.48
CA ALA A 222 9.12 10.94 -3.93
C ALA A 222 8.34 9.80 -4.63
N ARG A 223 8.37 8.59 -4.06
CA ARG A 223 7.60 7.42 -4.54
C ARG A 223 6.09 7.66 -4.47
N TRP A 224 5.61 8.28 -3.41
CA TRP A 224 4.21 8.64 -3.24
C TRP A 224 3.76 9.59 -4.36
N LEU A 225 4.50 10.69 -4.59
CA LEU A 225 4.16 11.67 -5.63
C LEU A 225 4.24 11.08 -7.05
N LEU A 226 5.23 10.24 -7.34
CA LEU A 226 5.32 9.51 -8.62
C LEU A 226 4.12 8.58 -8.82
N THR A 227 3.68 7.89 -7.77
CA THR A 227 2.48 7.04 -7.81
C THR A 227 1.21 7.87 -8.01
N CYS A 228 1.08 9.02 -7.35
CA CYS A 228 -0.06 9.92 -7.56
C CYS A 228 -0.11 10.40 -9.03
N ALA A 229 1.03 10.79 -9.60
CA ALA A 229 1.11 11.18 -11.01
C ALA A 229 0.70 10.02 -11.94
N ALA A 230 1.15 8.80 -11.65
CA ALA A 230 0.76 7.61 -12.42
C ALA A 230 -0.75 7.34 -12.38
N ILE A 231 -1.36 7.35 -11.20
CA ILE A 231 -2.81 7.14 -11.05
C ILE A 231 -3.60 8.24 -11.76
N LYS A 232 -3.18 9.51 -11.67
CA LYS A 232 -3.86 10.63 -12.36
C LYS A 232 -3.79 10.53 -13.88
N ASN A 233 -2.80 9.83 -14.41
CA ASN A 233 -2.66 9.57 -15.85
C ASN A 233 -3.45 8.34 -16.32
N MET A 234 -4.02 7.54 -15.40
CA MET A 234 -4.92 6.46 -15.77
C MET A 234 -6.25 7.01 -16.30
N THR A 235 -6.84 6.30 -17.26
CA THR A 235 -8.09 6.72 -17.90
C THR A 235 -9.24 6.82 -16.90
N ASN A 236 -9.88 7.99 -16.85
CA ASN A 236 -11.02 8.29 -15.98
C ASN A 236 -10.75 8.03 -14.48
N THR A 237 -9.51 8.19 -14.03
CA THR A 237 -9.13 8.01 -12.63
C THR A 237 -8.85 9.35 -11.96
N LYS A 238 -9.37 9.54 -10.75
CA LYS A 238 -9.17 10.73 -9.92
C LYS A 238 -8.72 10.34 -8.50
N ILE A 239 -8.02 11.26 -7.86
CA ILE A 239 -7.55 11.15 -6.47
C ILE A 239 -8.13 12.32 -5.68
N TYR A 240 -8.87 11.99 -4.63
CA TYR A 240 -9.20 12.88 -3.53
C TYR A 240 -8.19 12.68 -2.40
N THR A 241 -7.67 13.76 -1.83
CA THR A 241 -6.86 13.70 -0.60
C THR A 241 -7.60 14.36 0.54
N VAL A 242 -7.64 13.71 1.70
CA VAL A 242 -8.29 14.23 2.90
C VAL A 242 -7.27 14.28 4.04
N SER A 243 -6.93 15.47 4.49
CA SER A 243 -6.18 15.68 5.73
C SER A 243 -7.10 15.46 6.92
N PHE A 244 -6.73 14.61 7.88
CA PHE A 244 -7.57 14.32 9.04
C PHE A 244 -6.83 14.51 10.38
N GLY A 245 -7.43 15.26 11.31
CA GLY A 245 -6.90 15.51 12.66
C GLY A 245 -6.80 17.00 13.02
N ALA A 246 -6.88 17.32 14.32
CA ALA A 246 -7.02 18.69 14.82
C ALA A 246 -5.86 19.66 14.48
N ALA A 247 -4.71 19.13 14.06
CA ALA A 247 -3.52 19.90 13.67
C ALA A 247 -3.06 19.63 12.22
N SER A 248 -3.80 18.83 11.44
CA SER A 248 -3.38 18.45 10.09
C SER A 248 -4.01 19.38 9.05
N GLY A 249 -3.22 20.38 8.64
CA GLY A 249 -3.52 21.15 7.43
C GLY A 249 -3.16 20.36 6.17
N LEU A 250 -3.70 20.79 5.03
CA LEU A 250 -3.27 20.25 3.74
C LEU A 250 -1.80 20.62 3.47
N THR A 251 -0.96 19.61 3.30
CA THR A 251 0.43 19.82 2.86
C THR A 251 0.48 20.09 1.35
N PRO A 252 1.53 20.75 0.85
CA PRO A 252 1.75 20.90 -0.60
C PRO A 252 1.74 19.55 -1.35
N ASP A 253 2.30 18.51 -0.74
CA ASP A 253 2.35 17.17 -1.33
C ASP A 253 0.95 16.54 -1.43
N MET A 254 0.07 16.75 -0.44
CA MET A 254 -1.32 16.28 -0.52
C MET A 254 -2.08 16.97 -1.66
N ILE A 255 -1.98 18.30 -1.76
CA ILE A 255 -2.60 19.06 -2.84
C ILE A 255 -2.05 18.58 -4.19
N SER A 256 -0.72 18.43 -4.30
CA SER A 256 -0.04 17.93 -5.50
C SER A 256 -0.46 16.50 -5.89
N CYS A 257 -0.67 15.62 -4.91
CA CYS A 257 -1.12 14.25 -5.14
C CYS A 257 -2.58 14.22 -5.63
N SER A 258 -3.44 15.11 -5.15
CA SER A 258 -4.85 15.18 -5.56
C SER A 258 -5.03 15.54 -7.04
N SER A 259 -6.24 15.31 -7.56
CA SER A 259 -6.59 15.58 -8.97
C SER A 259 -7.00 17.02 -9.27
N GLY A 260 -6.93 17.92 -8.29
CA GLY A 260 -7.26 19.33 -8.45
C GLY A 260 -6.84 20.15 -7.23
N GLY A 261 -7.52 21.27 -7.00
CA GLY A 261 -7.15 22.19 -5.93
C GLY A 261 -7.65 21.81 -4.54
N GLN A 262 -7.25 22.61 -3.56
CA GLN A 262 -7.89 22.67 -2.26
C GLN A 262 -9.38 23.01 -2.42
N ASN A 263 -10.23 22.33 -1.64
CA ASN A 263 -11.70 22.40 -1.68
C ASN A 263 -12.33 21.89 -3.00
N GLU A 264 -11.54 21.26 -3.88
CA GLU A 264 -12.02 20.61 -5.11
C GLU A 264 -11.73 19.11 -5.06
N TYR A 265 -10.47 18.74 -4.82
CA TYR A 265 -10.03 17.36 -4.64
C TYR A 265 -9.16 17.16 -3.39
N ALA A 266 -8.69 18.25 -2.77
CA ALA A 266 -7.94 18.21 -1.53
C ALA A 266 -8.74 18.88 -0.40
N PHE A 267 -9.05 18.14 0.65
CA PHE A 267 -9.88 18.58 1.77
C PHE A 267 -9.14 18.44 3.10
N ALA A 268 -9.50 19.25 4.08
CA ALA A 268 -9.04 19.10 5.46
C ALA A 268 -10.25 18.89 6.39
N ALA A 269 -10.09 18.01 7.36
CA ALA A 269 -11.09 17.68 8.36
C ALA A 269 -10.42 17.61 9.74
N ALA A 270 -10.76 18.51 10.66
CA ALA A 270 -10.10 18.57 11.96
C ALA A 270 -10.62 17.50 12.93
N ASN A 271 -11.85 17.02 12.71
CA ASN A 271 -12.55 16.09 13.58
C ASN A 271 -13.55 15.22 12.79
N ALA A 272 -14.22 14.28 13.49
CA ALA A 272 -15.13 13.33 12.86
C ALA A 272 -16.35 13.97 12.18
N SER A 273 -16.85 15.11 12.69
CA SER A 273 -17.95 15.84 12.05
C SER A 273 -17.50 16.40 10.70
N ASP A 274 -16.38 17.13 10.68
CA ASP A 274 -15.81 17.68 9.43
C ASP A 274 -15.51 16.56 8.43
N LEU A 275 -15.04 15.41 8.91
CA LEU A 275 -14.75 14.26 8.06
C LEU A 275 -16.02 13.72 7.40
N ASN A 276 -17.13 13.62 8.14
CA ASN A 276 -18.42 13.23 7.58
C ASN A 276 -18.92 14.22 6.52
N ASP A 277 -18.73 15.52 6.76
CA ASP A 277 -19.09 16.55 5.78
C ASP A 277 -18.26 16.42 4.51
N VAL A 278 -16.93 16.23 4.62
CA VAL A 278 -16.04 15.99 3.46
C VAL A 278 -16.45 14.76 2.66
N PHE A 279 -16.75 13.63 3.32
CA PHE A 279 -17.18 12.42 2.61
C PHE A 279 -18.55 12.58 1.93
N ARG A 280 -19.47 13.36 2.52
CA ARG A 280 -20.74 13.72 1.88
C ARG A 280 -20.48 14.53 0.61
N ASP A 281 -19.64 15.56 0.68
CA ASP A 281 -19.32 16.41 -0.47
C ASP A 281 -18.65 15.62 -1.60
N ILE A 282 -17.71 14.72 -1.28
CA ILE A 282 -17.10 13.81 -2.26
C ILE A 282 -18.18 12.91 -2.90
N GLY A 283 -19.09 12.36 -2.09
CA GLY A 283 -20.18 11.51 -2.56
C GLY A 283 -21.14 12.23 -3.51
N GLU A 284 -21.52 13.47 -3.19
CA GLU A 284 -22.38 14.31 -4.03
C GLU A 284 -21.70 14.67 -5.36
N ASN A 285 -20.41 15.00 -5.33
CA ASN A 285 -19.63 15.30 -6.55
C ASN A 285 -19.51 14.08 -7.48
N ILE A 286 -19.24 12.90 -6.92
CA ILE A 286 -19.20 11.64 -7.70
C ILE A 286 -20.60 11.27 -8.21
N GLY A 287 -21.65 11.48 -7.39
CA GLY A 287 -23.04 11.13 -7.69
C GLY A 287 -23.71 12.03 -8.72
N SER A 288 -23.48 13.35 -8.68
CA SER A 288 -23.98 14.31 -9.68
C SER A 288 -23.50 13.99 -11.10
N LEU A 289 -22.29 13.46 -11.22
CA LEU A 289 -21.73 12.97 -12.48
C LEU A 289 -22.50 11.76 -13.07
N ARG A 290 -23.26 11.03 -12.25
CA ARG A 290 -24.13 9.92 -12.69
C ARG A 290 -25.54 10.36 -13.09
N LEU A 291 -26.00 11.53 -12.63
CA LEU A 291 -27.35 12.04 -12.90
C LEU A 291 -27.42 12.98 -14.12
N THR A 292 -26.26 13.38 -14.66
CA THR A 292 -26.14 14.33 -15.79
C THR A 292 -25.89 13.64 -17.15
N GLN A 293 -26.12 12.32 -17.24
CA GLN A 293 -26.15 11.55 -18.49
C GLN A 293 -27.55 11.07 -18.83
#